data_AF-A0A2V8DN62-F1
#
_entry.id   AF-A0A2V8DN62-F1
#
_cell.length_a   1.000
_cell.length_b   1.000
_cell.length_c   1.000
_cell.angle_alpha   90.00
_cell.angle_beta   90.00
_cell.angle_gamma   90.00
#
_symmetry.space_group_name_H-M   'P 1'
#
loop_
_entity.id
_entity.type
_entity.pdbx_description
1 polymer ?
#
loop_
_entity_poly.entity_id
_entity_poly.type
_entity_poly.pdbx_seq_one_letter_code
_entity_poly.pdbx_strand_id
1 'polypeptide(L)'
;MSSLIFRKGLDLKHAVAGMLADNYHSALVDRIKADDFVFRAGRLTLHLAREFGFCYGVDRAVDYAYQTCERFPDRNVFLTGEIIHNPHVNEKLRTMGVRFLADDPHAIHSLGPDDVVILPAFGVTVATLQQLDRQGCTLVDTTCGSVLNVWKNVRRYAEGGYTSIIHGKMWHEETRATASQAAAYGGKYLVVFDKTEAGMVCDYIRGHGGRPAFLERFARAASPGFEPDGDLQRIGLANQTTMLMSESMEIGDLMRSAMVERYGEAALADRYQAFDTICSATQDRQDAVVALLRDTPVDLMIVIGGYNSSNTANLARMCAASRPTFHIADP
;
A
#
# COMPACT_ATOMS: atom_id res chain seq x y z
N MET A 1 -28.22 -3.72 14.25
CA MET A 1 -28.43 -3.01 12.97
C MET A 1 -27.12 -3.07 12.20
N SER A 2 -27.13 -3.26 10.88
CA SER A 2 -25.90 -3.21 10.08
C SER A 2 -25.28 -1.82 10.16
N SER A 3 -23.94 -1.71 10.24
CA SER A 3 -23.30 -0.40 10.25
C SER A 3 -23.57 0.38 8.96
N LEU A 4 -23.56 1.70 9.07
CA LEU A 4 -23.55 2.59 7.91
C LEU A 4 -22.12 2.70 7.39
N ILE A 5 -21.86 2.25 6.16
CA ILE A 5 -20.52 2.30 5.54
C ILE A 5 -20.52 3.19 4.30
N PHE A 6 -19.75 4.28 4.34
CA PHE A 6 -19.49 5.16 3.21
C PHE A 6 -18.26 4.69 2.42
N ARG A 7 -18.44 4.36 1.13
CA ARG A 7 -17.35 3.96 0.21
C ARG A 7 -17.18 4.89 -1.00
N LYS A 8 -18.13 5.80 -1.22
CA LYS A 8 -18.21 6.67 -2.41
C LYS A 8 -18.20 8.16 -2.05
N GLY A 9 -17.52 8.52 -0.97
CA GLY A 9 -17.44 9.90 -0.49
C GLY A 9 -18.69 10.30 0.28
N LEU A 10 -18.71 11.55 0.75
CA LEU A 10 -19.78 12.06 1.61
C LEU A 10 -20.55 13.23 0.96
N ASP A 11 -20.35 13.46 -0.34
CA ASP A 11 -20.96 14.51 -1.18
C ASP A 11 -20.66 15.95 -0.72
N LEU A 12 -19.51 16.15 -0.05
CA LEU A 12 -19.09 17.45 0.50
C LEU A 12 -17.80 18.00 -0.12
N LYS A 13 -17.42 17.52 -1.31
CA LYS A 13 -16.17 17.93 -1.99
C LYS A 13 -16.00 19.45 -2.11
N HIS A 14 -17.06 20.16 -2.50
CA HIS A 14 -17.01 21.62 -2.64
C HIS A 14 -16.82 22.34 -1.30
N ALA A 15 -17.34 21.77 -0.20
CA ALA A 15 -17.23 22.37 1.13
C ALA A 15 -15.79 22.32 1.66
N VAL A 16 -15.04 21.25 1.36
CA VAL A 16 -13.67 21.06 1.86
C VAL A 16 -12.58 21.54 0.90
N ALA A 17 -12.93 21.86 -0.35
CA ALA A 17 -11.97 22.18 -1.42
C ALA A 17 -11.02 23.35 -1.06
N GLY A 18 -11.55 24.41 -0.45
CA GLY A 18 -10.74 25.57 -0.02
C GLY A 18 -9.70 25.17 1.02
N MET A 19 -10.11 24.42 2.04
CA MET A 19 -9.22 23.95 3.10
C MET A 19 -8.13 23.00 2.56
N LEU A 20 -8.48 22.10 1.64
CA LEU A 20 -7.50 21.21 1.01
C LEU A 20 -6.47 22.00 0.18
N ALA A 21 -6.92 23.00 -0.59
CA ALA A 21 -6.04 23.84 -1.38
C ALA A 21 -5.07 24.62 -0.50
N ASP A 22 -5.56 25.24 0.58
CA ASP A 22 -4.72 26.04 1.49
C ASP A 22 -3.64 25.21 2.20
N ASN A 23 -3.90 23.91 2.45
CA ASN A 23 -2.94 23.05 3.15
C ASN A 23 -1.97 22.32 2.23
N TYR A 24 -2.35 22.03 0.98
CA TYR A 24 -1.58 21.10 0.12
C TYR A 24 -1.21 21.65 -1.26
N HIS A 25 -1.76 22.79 -1.69
CA HIS A 25 -1.34 23.43 -2.95
C HIS A 25 -0.22 24.44 -2.71
N SER A 26 0.66 24.57 -3.69
CA SER A 26 1.79 25.50 -3.62
C SER A 26 1.97 26.23 -4.94
N ALA A 27 1.70 27.54 -4.94
CA ALA A 27 1.90 28.40 -6.10
C ALA A 27 3.36 28.39 -6.60
N LEU A 28 4.33 28.16 -5.70
CA LEU A 28 5.72 27.97 -6.07
C LEU A 28 5.88 26.71 -6.92
N VAL A 29 5.36 25.57 -6.45
CA VAL A 29 5.44 24.30 -7.18
C VAL A 29 4.73 24.41 -8.53
N ASP A 30 3.55 25.03 -8.58
CA ASP A 30 2.81 25.22 -9.83
C ASP A 30 3.58 26.06 -10.84
N ARG A 31 4.25 27.13 -10.38
CA ARG A 31 5.13 27.94 -11.22
C ARG A 31 6.30 27.14 -11.77
N ILE A 32 6.92 26.26 -10.97
CA ILE A 32 8.03 25.41 -11.42
C ILE A 32 7.54 24.38 -12.43
N LYS A 33 6.37 23.76 -12.21
CA LYS A 33 5.75 22.84 -13.18
C LYS A 33 5.47 23.54 -14.52
N ALA A 34 4.99 24.78 -14.48
CA ALA A 34 4.74 25.58 -15.68
C ALA A 34 6.02 25.95 -16.45
N ASP A 35 7.18 25.98 -15.78
CA ASP A 35 8.51 26.22 -16.37
C ASP A 35 9.26 24.90 -16.64
N ASP A 36 8.54 23.91 -17.19
CA ASP A 36 9.01 22.56 -17.51
C ASP A 36 9.75 21.87 -16.36
N PHE A 37 9.22 22.01 -15.15
CA PHE A 37 9.74 21.39 -13.92
C PHE A 37 11.13 21.88 -13.51
N VAL A 38 11.57 23.06 -13.99
CA VAL A 38 12.87 23.64 -13.66
C VAL A 38 12.72 24.98 -12.97
N PHE A 39 13.56 25.25 -11.97
CA PHE A 39 13.69 26.55 -11.34
C PHE A 39 15.14 26.95 -11.23
N ARG A 40 15.45 28.21 -11.53
CA ARG A 40 16.82 28.75 -11.49
C ARG A 40 16.91 29.94 -10.55
N ALA A 41 17.86 29.89 -9.63
CA ALA A 41 18.19 30.99 -8.72
C ALA A 41 19.71 31.10 -8.56
N GLY A 42 20.31 32.05 -9.30
CA GLY A 42 21.76 32.23 -9.32
C GLY A 42 22.46 30.97 -9.83
N ARG A 43 23.29 30.35 -8.97
CA ARG A 43 24.00 29.09 -9.27
C ARG A 43 23.19 27.82 -9.01
N LEU A 44 22.01 27.93 -8.39
CA LEU A 44 21.16 26.81 -8.06
C LEU A 44 20.17 26.56 -9.21
N THR A 45 20.12 25.33 -9.69
CA THR A 45 19.04 24.83 -10.56
C THR A 45 18.33 23.71 -9.81
N LEU A 46 17.03 23.87 -9.58
CA LEU A 46 16.17 22.83 -9.03
C LEU A 46 15.41 22.16 -10.18
N HIS A 47 15.44 20.84 -10.19
CA HIS A 47 14.64 20.02 -11.08
C HIS A 47 13.62 19.25 -10.25
N LEU A 48 12.34 19.33 -10.60
CA LEU A 48 11.32 18.46 -10.07
C LEU A 48 11.17 17.24 -10.98
N ALA A 49 10.96 16.06 -10.41
CA ALA A 49 10.53 14.91 -11.20
C ALA A 49 9.20 15.26 -11.89
N ARG A 50 8.93 14.66 -13.06
CA ARG A 50 7.66 14.93 -13.77
C ARG A 50 6.43 14.41 -13.00
N GLU A 51 6.61 13.35 -12.20
CA GLU A 51 5.59 12.76 -11.35
C GLU A 51 6.04 12.72 -9.89
N PHE A 52 5.29 13.37 -9.00
CA PHE A 52 5.59 13.46 -7.56
C PHE A 52 4.35 13.88 -6.75
N GLY A 53 4.46 13.84 -5.42
CA GLY A 53 3.41 14.31 -4.50
C GLY A 53 2.30 13.29 -4.30
N PHE A 54 1.08 13.76 -4.03
CA PHE A 54 -0.09 12.90 -3.79
C PHE A 54 -0.51 12.15 -5.06
N CYS A 55 -0.96 10.92 -4.88
CA CYS A 55 -1.66 10.18 -5.93
C CYS A 55 -3.16 10.30 -5.71
N TYR A 56 -3.95 9.96 -6.73
CA TYR A 56 -5.41 10.01 -6.64
C TYR A 56 -5.99 9.24 -5.41
N GLY A 57 -5.39 8.10 -5.06
CA GLY A 57 -5.80 7.33 -3.88
C GLY A 57 -5.59 8.08 -2.57
N VAL A 58 -4.47 8.81 -2.47
CA VAL A 58 -4.14 9.68 -1.33
C VAL A 58 -5.06 10.89 -1.30
N ASP A 59 -5.21 11.61 -2.42
CA ASP A 59 -6.09 12.78 -2.52
C ASP A 59 -7.51 12.45 -2.05
N ARG A 60 -8.05 11.33 -2.54
CA ARG A 60 -9.39 10.87 -2.17
C ARG A 60 -9.49 10.50 -0.68
N ALA A 61 -8.47 9.89 -0.11
CA ALA A 61 -8.49 9.50 1.31
C ALA A 61 -8.44 10.72 2.23
N VAL A 62 -7.60 11.72 1.89
CA VAL A 62 -7.54 12.99 2.62
C VAL A 62 -8.83 13.78 2.45
N ASP A 63 -9.36 13.87 1.23
CA ASP A 63 -10.66 14.48 0.92
C ASP A 63 -11.79 13.88 1.77
N TYR A 64 -11.88 12.55 1.85
CA TYR A 64 -12.91 11.88 2.64
C TYR A 64 -12.74 12.12 4.14
N ALA A 65 -11.51 12.17 4.64
CA ALA A 65 -11.25 12.48 6.04
C ALA A 65 -11.71 13.90 6.41
N TYR A 66 -11.46 14.88 5.54
CA TYR A 66 -11.94 16.26 5.72
C TYR A 66 -13.47 16.32 5.67
N GLN A 67 -14.09 15.69 4.67
CA GLN A 67 -15.55 15.63 4.56
C GLN A 67 -16.20 14.91 5.75
N THR A 68 -15.51 13.96 6.36
CA THR A 68 -16.00 13.26 7.55
C THR A 68 -16.11 14.22 8.73
N CYS A 69 -15.09 15.07 8.92
CA CYS A 69 -15.10 16.09 9.98
C CYS A 69 -16.22 17.12 9.75
N GLU A 70 -16.42 17.57 8.51
CA GLU A 70 -17.50 18.49 8.14
C GLU A 70 -18.90 17.87 8.28
N ARG A 71 -19.05 16.59 7.93
CA ARG A 71 -20.36 15.92 7.96
C ARG A 71 -20.82 15.55 9.36
N PHE A 72 -19.88 15.29 10.26
CA PHE A 72 -20.16 14.81 11.61
C PHE A 72 -19.51 15.71 12.68
N PRO A 73 -19.81 17.01 12.70
CA PRO A 73 -19.13 17.97 13.58
C PRO A 73 -19.36 17.69 15.07
N ASP A 74 -20.50 17.08 15.42
CA ASP A 74 -20.89 16.80 16.81
C ASP A 74 -20.55 15.36 17.27
N ARG A 75 -19.87 14.56 16.44
CA ARG A 75 -19.55 13.16 16.76
C ARG A 75 -18.05 12.97 16.96
N ASN A 76 -17.69 11.94 17.74
CA ASN A 76 -16.29 11.55 17.83
C ASN A 76 -15.86 10.89 16.50
N VAL A 77 -14.87 11.47 15.84
CA VAL A 77 -14.25 10.92 14.64
C VAL A 77 -12.94 10.24 15.02
N PHE A 78 -12.83 8.97 14.68
CA PHE A 78 -11.65 8.16 14.88
C PHE A 78 -11.04 7.74 13.56
N LEU A 79 -9.73 7.48 13.58
CA LEU A 79 -8.98 6.89 12.48
C LEU A 79 -8.23 5.68 13.02
N THR A 80 -8.30 4.54 12.33
CA THR A 80 -7.77 3.27 12.88
C THR A 80 -6.25 3.23 13.03
N GLY A 81 -5.54 4.10 12.30
CA GLY A 81 -4.09 4.23 12.30
C GLY A 81 -3.72 5.58 11.70
N GLU A 82 -2.82 5.61 10.73
CA GLU A 82 -2.59 6.80 9.89
C GLU A 82 -3.51 6.81 8.67
N ILE A 83 -3.89 7.98 8.14
CA ILE A 83 -4.71 8.05 6.92
C ILE A 83 -3.88 7.63 5.70
N ILE A 84 -2.61 8.08 5.73
CA ILE A 84 -1.50 7.80 4.83
C ILE A 84 -0.19 7.94 5.62
N HIS A 85 0.91 7.37 5.13
CA HIS A 85 2.24 7.51 5.73
C HIS A 85 2.89 8.89 5.48
N ASN A 86 2.25 9.94 6.01
CA ASN A 86 2.73 11.32 5.98
C ASN A 86 2.44 12.03 7.31
N PRO A 87 3.46 12.44 8.09
CA PRO A 87 3.26 13.00 9.42
C PRO A 87 2.47 14.32 9.39
N HIS A 88 2.71 15.20 8.41
CA HIS A 88 2.02 16.48 8.31
C HIS A 88 0.51 16.34 8.05
N VAL A 89 0.12 15.40 7.20
CA VAL A 89 -1.30 15.12 6.91
C VAL A 89 -2.00 14.57 8.16
N ASN A 90 -1.35 13.65 8.87
CA ASN A 90 -1.93 13.08 10.10
C ASN A 90 -2.03 14.12 11.21
N GLU A 91 -1.00 14.95 11.41
CA GLU A 91 -1.02 16.04 12.38
C GLU A 91 -2.15 17.03 12.07
N LYS A 92 -2.34 17.36 10.78
CA LYS A 92 -3.46 18.22 10.39
C LYS A 92 -4.82 17.62 10.76
N LEU A 93 -5.04 16.32 10.55
CA LEU A 93 -6.28 15.65 10.98
C LEU A 93 -6.44 15.67 12.51
N ARG A 94 -5.35 15.55 13.28
CA ARG A 94 -5.38 15.71 14.75
C ARG A 94 -5.83 17.11 15.15
N THR A 95 -5.30 18.14 14.51
CA THR A 95 -5.74 19.53 14.77
C THR A 95 -7.21 19.78 14.42
N MET A 96 -7.78 18.98 13.52
CA MET A 96 -9.21 18.97 13.18
C MET A 96 -10.07 18.14 14.14
N GLY A 97 -9.48 17.56 15.19
CA GLY A 97 -10.19 16.79 16.22
C GLY A 97 -10.29 15.29 15.96
N VAL A 98 -9.67 14.76 14.90
CA VAL A 98 -9.65 13.32 14.62
C VAL A 98 -8.76 12.60 15.66
N ARG A 99 -9.31 11.57 16.30
CA ARG A 99 -8.59 10.73 17.28
C ARG A 99 -8.03 9.49 16.60
N PHE A 100 -6.81 9.09 16.97
CA PHE A 100 -6.13 7.97 16.31
C PHE A 100 -6.14 6.75 17.24
N LEU A 101 -6.72 5.64 16.79
CA LEU A 101 -6.76 4.40 17.57
C LEU A 101 -5.38 3.75 17.74
N ALA A 102 -4.38 4.18 16.95
CA ALA A 102 -2.99 3.77 17.14
C ALA A 102 -2.39 4.30 18.46
N ASP A 103 -2.92 5.40 19.02
CA ASP A 103 -2.42 5.99 20.26
C ASP A 103 -2.89 5.20 21.49
N ASP A 104 -4.10 4.63 21.42
CA ASP A 104 -4.64 3.71 22.41
C ASP A 104 -5.37 2.56 21.70
N PRO A 105 -4.67 1.43 21.45
CA PRO A 105 -5.25 0.27 20.79
C PRO A 105 -6.44 -0.35 21.54
N HIS A 106 -6.63 -0.08 22.83
CA HIS A 106 -7.78 -0.58 23.58
C HIS A 106 -9.05 0.25 23.33
N ALA A 107 -8.91 1.50 22.88
CA ALA A 107 -10.03 2.39 22.58
C ALA A 107 -10.96 1.82 21.51
N ILE A 108 -10.46 0.96 20.61
CA ILE A 108 -11.30 0.29 19.61
C ILE A 108 -12.43 -0.54 20.24
N HIS A 109 -12.27 -1.03 21.48
CA HIS A 109 -13.28 -1.86 22.14
C HIS A 109 -14.43 -1.07 22.77
N SER A 110 -14.24 0.23 23.03
CA SER A 110 -15.25 1.10 23.64
C SER A 110 -16.09 1.87 22.62
N LEU A 111 -15.77 1.76 21.32
CA LEU A 111 -16.53 2.41 20.26
C LEU A 111 -17.93 1.83 20.09
N GLY A 112 -18.86 2.66 19.63
CA GLY A 112 -20.26 2.29 19.43
C GLY A 112 -20.96 3.04 18.30
N PRO A 113 -22.31 3.03 18.28
CA PRO A 113 -23.12 3.62 17.21
C PRO A 113 -22.95 5.13 17.03
N ASP A 114 -22.54 5.84 18.08
CA ASP A 114 -22.34 7.29 18.10
C ASP A 114 -20.96 7.71 17.57
N ASP A 115 -20.06 6.76 17.30
CA ASP A 115 -18.71 7.03 16.80
C ASP A 115 -18.60 6.84 15.29
N VAL A 116 -17.78 7.69 14.66
CA VAL A 116 -17.43 7.61 13.24
C VAL A 116 -16.00 7.12 13.12
N VAL A 117 -15.74 6.10 12.30
CA VAL A 117 -14.41 5.51 12.14
C VAL A 117 -13.99 5.57 10.67
N ILE A 118 -12.91 6.30 10.40
CA ILE A 118 -12.25 6.38 9.11
C ILE A 118 -11.32 5.18 8.98
N LEU A 119 -11.44 4.44 7.88
CA LEU A 119 -10.51 3.39 7.48
C LEU A 119 -9.52 3.98 6.47
N PRO A 120 -8.21 3.72 6.60
CA PRO A 120 -7.18 4.42 5.85
C PRO A 120 -7.04 3.97 4.39
N ALA A 121 -6.21 4.67 3.62
CA ALA A 121 -6.04 4.43 2.18
C ALA A 121 -5.50 3.03 1.86
N PHE A 122 -4.73 2.42 2.75
CA PHE A 122 -4.21 1.06 2.64
C PHE A 122 -5.16 -0.02 3.20
N GLY A 123 -6.31 0.39 3.72
CA GLY A 123 -7.35 -0.49 4.25
C GLY A 123 -7.06 -1.06 5.65
N VAL A 124 -7.96 -1.92 6.11
CA VAL A 124 -7.86 -2.62 7.41
C VAL A 124 -8.07 -4.12 7.23
N THR A 125 -7.71 -4.90 8.24
CA THR A 125 -7.98 -6.33 8.22
C THR A 125 -9.49 -6.62 8.27
N VAL A 126 -9.89 -7.78 7.72
CA VAL A 126 -11.29 -8.22 7.77
C VAL A 126 -11.80 -8.31 9.22
N ALA A 127 -10.97 -8.77 10.15
CA ALA A 127 -11.32 -8.85 11.57
C ALA A 127 -11.61 -7.47 12.18
N THR A 128 -10.77 -6.48 11.89
CA THR A 128 -10.98 -5.08 12.33
C THR A 128 -12.27 -4.52 11.75
N LEU A 129 -12.51 -4.70 10.45
CA LEU A 129 -13.74 -4.23 9.81
C LEU A 129 -14.99 -4.86 10.44
N GLN A 130 -14.99 -6.18 10.67
CA GLN A 130 -16.10 -6.90 11.30
C GLN A 130 -16.30 -6.51 12.77
N GLN A 131 -15.24 -6.17 13.50
CA GLN A 131 -15.37 -5.67 14.86
C GLN A 131 -16.11 -4.33 14.88
N LEU A 132 -15.67 -3.37 14.07
CA LEU A 132 -16.28 -2.04 14.00
C LEU A 132 -17.72 -2.08 13.47
N ASP A 133 -18.00 -2.93 12.48
CA ASP A 133 -19.36 -3.16 11.98
C ASP A 133 -20.29 -3.74 13.07
N ARG A 134 -19.81 -4.74 13.84
CA ARG A 134 -20.57 -5.31 14.96
C ARG A 134 -20.83 -4.32 16.09
N GLN A 135 -19.93 -3.36 16.31
CA GLN A 135 -20.11 -2.27 17.27
C GLN A 135 -21.12 -1.22 16.80
N GLY A 136 -21.55 -1.28 15.53
CA GLY A 136 -22.53 -0.35 14.94
C GLY A 136 -21.96 1.02 14.58
N CYS A 137 -20.64 1.18 14.59
CA CYS A 137 -19.96 2.42 14.25
C CYS A 137 -20.33 2.90 12.84
N THR A 138 -20.33 4.21 12.61
CA THR A 138 -20.43 4.73 11.24
C THR A 138 -19.05 4.63 10.59
N LEU A 139 -18.91 3.90 9.49
CA LEU A 139 -17.61 3.66 8.86
C LEU A 139 -17.43 4.51 7.61
N VAL A 140 -16.27 5.14 7.47
CA VAL A 140 -15.85 5.85 6.26
C VAL A 140 -14.63 5.14 5.67
N ASP A 141 -14.85 4.35 4.62
CA ASP A 141 -13.82 3.53 4.00
C ASP A 141 -13.11 4.31 2.89
N THR A 142 -11.86 4.70 3.16
CA THR A 142 -11.03 5.45 2.20
C THR A 142 -10.10 4.56 1.37
N THR A 143 -10.18 3.23 1.53
CA THR A 143 -9.26 2.26 0.89
C THR A 143 -9.13 2.51 -0.61
N CYS A 144 -7.89 2.75 -1.06
CA CYS A 144 -7.53 3.09 -2.42
C CYS A 144 -8.03 2.05 -3.44
N GLY A 145 -8.49 2.51 -4.60
CA GLY A 145 -8.98 1.63 -5.67
C GLY A 145 -7.96 0.59 -6.14
N SER A 146 -6.66 0.92 -6.14
CA SER A 146 -5.59 -0.01 -6.47
C SER A 146 -5.46 -1.13 -5.43
N VAL A 147 -5.58 -0.81 -4.13
CA VAL A 147 -5.57 -1.80 -3.04
C VAL A 147 -6.79 -2.71 -3.13
N LEU A 148 -7.98 -2.14 -3.42
CA LEU A 148 -9.18 -2.93 -3.67
C LEU A 148 -9.01 -3.88 -4.87
N ASN A 149 -8.20 -3.52 -5.87
CA ASN A 149 -7.89 -4.41 -6.99
C ASN A 149 -7.01 -5.59 -6.56
N VAL A 150 -6.03 -5.37 -5.69
CA VAL A 150 -5.25 -6.46 -5.07
C VAL A 150 -6.16 -7.41 -4.32
N TRP A 151 -7.12 -6.88 -3.54
CA TRP A 151 -8.09 -7.70 -2.80
C TRP A 151 -8.99 -8.54 -3.70
N LYS A 152 -9.40 -8.00 -4.86
CA LYS A 152 -10.13 -8.77 -5.88
C LYS A 152 -9.29 -9.94 -6.42
N ASN A 153 -8.00 -9.73 -6.64
CA ASN A 153 -7.11 -10.77 -7.17
C ASN A 153 -6.88 -11.89 -6.14
N VAL A 154 -6.58 -11.58 -4.88
CA VAL A 154 -6.40 -12.63 -3.85
C VAL A 154 -7.70 -13.39 -3.56
N ARG A 155 -8.85 -12.74 -3.71
CA ARG A 155 -10.16 -13.41 -3.66
C ARG A 155 -10.33 -14.37 -4.83
N ARG A 156 -10.03 -13.92 -6.05
CA ARG A 156 -10.06 -14.78 -7.25
C ARG A 156 -9.13 -15.99 -7.11
N TYR A 157 -7.96 -15.82 -6.49
CA TYR A 157 -7.05 -16.92 -6.17
C TYR A 157 -7.69 -17.92 -5.22
N ALA A 158 -8.27 -17.45 -4.11
CA ALA A 158 -8.98 -18.29 -3.16
C ALA A 158 -10.13 -19.08 -3.82
N GLU A 159 -10.99 -18.41 -4.59
CA GLU A 159 -12.10 -19.02 -5.33
C GLU A 159 -11.62 -20.03 -6.39
N GLY A 160 -10.44 -19.80 -6.97
CA GLY A 160 -9.81 -20.70 -7.93
C GLY A 160 -9.00 -21.84 -7.30
N GLY A 161 -8.87 -21.90 -5.97
CA GLY A 161 -8.05 -22.88 -5.26
C GLY A 161 -6.54 -22.67 -5.44
N TYR A 162 -6.10 -21.41 -5.56
CA TYR A 162 -4.71 -20.99 -5.58
C TYR A 162 -4.33 -20.39 -4.22
N THR A 163 -3.13 -20.69 -3.76
CA THR A 163 -2.50 -19.98 -2.63
C THR A 163 -2.02 -18.61 -3.09
N SER A 164 -2.37 -17.57 -2.34
CA SER A 164 -1.89 -16.21 -2.62
C SER A 164 -0.45 -16.04 -2.12
N ILE A 165 0.51 -15.96 -3.04
CA ILE A 165 1.85 -15.46 -2.73
C ILE A 165 1.77 -13.93 -2.76
N ILE A 166 1.99 -13.29 -1.62
CA ILE A 166 1.90 -11.84 -1.48
C ILE A 166 3.32 -11.29 -1.36
N HIS A 167 3.82 -10.69 -2.43
CA HIS A 167 5.08 -9.96 -2.41
C HIS A 167 4.88 -8.61 -1.71
N GLY A 168 5.44 -8.46 -0.51
CA GLY A 168 5.28 -7.26 0.30
C GLY A 168 5.87 -7.39 1.69
N LYS A 169 5.85 -6.29 2.41
CA LYS A 169 6.35 -6.23 3.80
C LYS A 169 5.30 -6.84 4.73
N MET A 170 5.62 -7.96 5.39
CA MET A 170 4.67 -8.64 6.31
C MET A 170 4.18 -7.75 7.45
N TRP A 171 5.00 -6.79 7.88
CA TRP A 171 4.65 -5.81 8.91
C TRP A 171 3.83 -4.62 8.39
N HIS A 172 3.67 -4.45 7.08
CA HIS A 172 2.95 -3.31 6.50
C HIS A 172 1.43 -3.53 6.49
N GLU A 173 0.68 -2.49 6.78
CA GLU A 173 -0.78 -2.54 6.99
C GLU A 173 -1.53 -3.04 5.75
N GLU A 174 -1.15 -2.56 4.56
CA GLU A 174 -1.70 -3.03 3.28
C GLU A 174 -1.53 -4.54 3.06
N THR A 175 -0.35 -5.07 3.38
CA THR A 175 -0.03 -6.50 3.24
C THR A 175 -0.86 -7.32 4.22
N ARG A 176 -0.95 -6.87 5.47
CA ARG A 176 -1.77 -7.52 6.50
C ARG A 176 -3.26 -7.51 6.14
N ALA A 177 -3.77 -6.39 5.62
CA ALA A 177 -5.13 -6.29 5.13
C ALA A 177 -5.38 -7.25 3.96
N THR A 178 -4.48 -7.27 2.97
CA THR A 178 -4.54 -8.17 1.81
C THR A 178 -4.50 -9.65 2.21
N ALA A 179 -3.59 -10.04 3.10
CA ALA A 179 -3.51 -11.41 3.62
C ALA A 179 -4.80 -11.81 4.36
N SER A 180 -5.40 -10.89 5.13
CA SER A 180 -6.68 -11.14 5.80
C SER A 180 -7.84 -11.35 4.82
N GLN A 181 -7.82 -10.69 3.66
CA GLN A 181 -8.81 -10.90 2.60
C GLN A 181 -8.69 -12.30 2.02
N ALA A 182 -7.46 -12.75 1.68
CA ALA A 182 -7.23 -14.11 1.19
C ALA A 182 -7.80 -15.17 2.16
N ALA A 183 -7.49 -15.04 3.45
CA ALA A 183 -7.97 -15.95 4.49
C ALA A 183 -9.50 -15.91 4.69
N ALA A 184 -10.11 -14.72 4.62
CA ALA A 184 -11.55 -14.57 4.81
C ALA A 184 -12.40 -15.26 3.73
N TYR A 185 -11.82 -15.51 2.55
CA TYR A 185 -12.43 -16.27 1.46
C TYR A 185 -12.00 -17.74 1.42
N GLY A 186 -11.47 -18.26 2.53
CA GLY A 186 -11.03 -19.66 2.64
C GLY A 186 -9.74 -19.99 1.88
N GLY A 187 -9.06 -18.98 1.33
CA GLY A 187 -7.79 -19.13 0.65
C GLY A 187 -6.61 -19.25 1.61
N LYS A 188 -5.53 -19.84 1.12
CA LYS A 188 -4.21 -19.86 1.78
C LYS A 188 -3.38 -18.68 1.29
N TYR A 189 -2.45 -18.22 2.11
CA TYR A 189 -1.50 -17.19 1.71
C TYR A 189 -0.11 -17.46 2.27
N LEU A 190 0.88 -16.91 1.58
CA LEU A 190 2.26 -16.81 2.02
C LEU A 190 2.81 -15.44 1.61
N VAL A 191 3.32 -14.66 2.56
CA VAL A 191 3.96 -13.38 2.30
C VAL A 191 5.45 -13.59 2.07
N VAL A 192 5.99 -13.01 1.00
CA VAL A 192 7.44 -12.96 0.72
C VAL A 192 7.88 -11.51 0.62
N PHE A 193 8.99 -11.17 1.27
CA PHE A 193 9.46 -9.78 1.35
C PHE A 193 10.32 -9.37 0.16
N ASP A 194 11.23 -10.23 -0.28
CA ASP A 194 12.24 -9.92 -1.27
C ASP A 194 12.57 -11.13 -2.16
N LYS A 195 13.53 -10.96 -3.07
CA LYS A 195 14.02 -12.04 -3.95
C LYS A 195 14.63 -13.22 -3.20
N THR A 196 15.19 -12.99 -2.02
CA THR A 196 15.80 -14.06 -1.21
C THR A 196 14.72 -14.99 -0.67
N GLU A 197 13.67 -14.43 -0.05
CA GLU A 197 12.52 -15.21 0.41
C GLU A 197 11.78 -15.86 -0.76
N ALA A 198 11.57 -15.13 -1.87
CA ALA A 198 10.97 -15.68 -3.08
C ALA A 198 11.78 -16.88 -3.62
N GLY A 199 13.12 -16.79 -3.61
CA GLY A 199 14.02 -17.86 -3.99
C GLY A 199 13.84 -19.11 -3.12
N MET A 200 13.72 -18.95 -1.80
CA MET A 200 13.45 -20.07 -0.87
C MET A 200 12.12 -20.77 -1.19
N VAL A 201 11.08 -20.01 -1.57
CA VAL A 201 9.80 -20.58 -2.03
C VAL A 201 9.95 -21.32 -3.35
N CYS A 202 10.66 -20.74 -4.31
CA CYS A 202 10.93 -21.35 -5.59
C CYS A 202 11.71 -22.66 -5.45
N ASP A 203 12.72 -22.69 -4.59
CA ASP A 203 13.50 -23.89 -4.29
C ASP A 203 12.64 -24.97 -3.66
N TYR A 204 11.76 -24.60 -2.72
CA TYR A 204 10.79 -25.54 -2.15
C TYR A 204 9.87 -26.14 -3.22
N ILE A 205 9.32 -25.31 -4.11
CA ILE A 205 8.46 -25.73 -5.22
C ILE A 205 9.18 -26.75 -6.11
N ARG A 206 10.47 -26.52 -6.42
CA ARG A 206 11.31 -27.45 -7.19
C ARG A 206 11.61 -28.77 -6.47
N GLY A 207 11.30 -28.88 -5.18
CA GLY A 207 11.60 -30.05 -4.35
C GLY A 207 12.98 -29.98 -3.70
N HIS A 208 13.56 -28.78 -3.57
CA HIS A 208 14.79 -28.52 -2.83
C HIS A 208 14.47 -27.95 -1.44
N GLY A 209 15.41 -28.11 -0.51
CA GLY A 209 15.23 -27.65 0.88
C GLY A 209 14.47 -28.62 1.77
N GLY A 210 14.23 -28.21 3.03
CA GLY A 210 13.58 -29.06 4.04
C GLY A 210 12.33 -28.40 4.63
N ARG A 211 11.24 -29.16 4.68
CA ARG A 211 9.94 -28.73 5.26
C ARG A 211 10.06 -28.05 6.63
N PRO A 212 10.84 -28.58 7.61
CA PRO A 212 10.98 -27.92 8.90
C PRO A 212 11.56 -26.50 8.82
N ALA A 213 12.65 -26.32 8.06
CA ALA A 213 13.29 -25.02 7.90
C ALA A 213 12.41 -24.02 7.14
N PHE A 214 11.66 -24.49 6.14
CA PHE A 214 10.69 -23.67 5.41
C PHE A 214 9.59 -23.15 6.34
N LEU A 215 8.97 -24.05 7.10
CA LEU A 215 7.91 -23.70 8.05
C LEU A 215 8.41 -22.76 9.15
N GLU A 216 9.63 -22.97 9.66
CA GLU A 216 10.24 -22.06 10.62
C GLU A 216 10.43 -20.66 10.03
N ARG A 217 10.96 -20.56 8.81
CA ARG A 217 11.22 -19.28 8.15
C ARG A 217 9.95 -18.48 7.90
N PHE A 218 8.87 -19.16 7.52
CA PHE A 218 7.61 -18.54 7.11
C PHE A 218 6.49 -18.68 8.15
N ALA A 219 6.79 -19.12 9.38
CA ALA A 219 5.81 -19.39 10.44
C ALA A 219 4.87 -18.21 10.72
N ARG A 220 5.36 -16.98 10.55
CA ARG A 220 4.61 -15.73 10.78
C ARG A 220 4.10 -15.08 9.50
N ALA A 221 4.51 -15.60 8.34
CA ALA A 221 4.23 -15.04 7.02
C ALA A 221 3.17 -15.84 6.25
N ALA A 222 2.75 -17.00 6.77
CA ALA A 222 1.78 -17.88 6.13
C ALA A 222 0.44 -17.90 6.87
N SER A 223 -0.62 -18.29 6.16
CA SER A 223 -1.93 -18.54 6.75
C SER A 223 -1.89 -19.64 7.82
N PRO A 224 -2.80 -19.65 8.81
CA PRO A 224 -2.88 -20.75 9.78
C PRO A 224 -3.04 -22.13 9.12
N GLY A 225 -2.26 -23.11 9.61
CA GLY A 225 -2.24 -24.48 9.06
C GLY A 225 -1.77 -24.54 7.61
N PHE A 226 -0.79 -23.74 7.24
CA PHE A 226 -0.17 -23.76 5.92
C PHE A 226 0.66 -25.03 5.74
N GLU A 227 0.38 -25.79 4.69
CA GLU A 227 1.03 -27.06 4.36
C GLU A 227 1.74 -26.92 3.01
N PRO A 228 3.06 -26.59 2.99
CA PRO A 228 3.74 -26.15 1.78
C PRO A 228 3.74 -27.21 0.65
N ASP A 229 3.67 -28.51 0.99
CA ASP A 229 3.62 -29.60 0.01
C ASP A 229 2.33 -29.62 -0.82
N GLY A 230 1.22 -29.15 -0.23
CA GLY A 230 -0.08 -29.04 -0.89
C GLY A 230 -0.36 -27.62 -1.35
N ASP A 231 -0.15 -26.64 -0.47
CA ASP A 231 -0.53 -25.25 -0.68
C ASP A 231 0.33 -24.56 -1.76
N LEU A 232 1.56 -25.00 -2.01
CA LEU A 232 2.40 -24.41 -3.08
C LEU A 232 2.21 -25.08 -4.45
N GLN A 233 1.28 -26.02 -4.61
CA GLN A 233 1.04 -26.67 -5.90
C GLN A 233 0.31 -25.81 -6.92
N ARG A 234 -0.40 -24.78 -6.45
CA ARG A 234 -1.14 -23.82 -7.27
C ARG A 234 -1.03 -22.46 -6.60
N ILE A 235 -0.32 -21.53 -7.23
CA ILE A 235 -0.02 -20.22 -6.63
C ILE A 235 -0.50 -19.06 -7.49
N GLY A 236 -0.97 -18.01 -6.83
CA GLY A 236 -1.33 -16.73 -7.41
C GLY A 236 -0.43 -15.63 -6.83
N LEU A 237 0.30 -14.88 -7.65
CA LEU A 237 1.15 -13.78 -7.21
C LEU A 237 0.36 -12.48 -7.13
N ALA A 238 0.41 -11.79 -5.99
CA ALA A 238 -0.05 -10.44 -5.79
C ALA A 238 1.06 -9.61 -5.13
N ASN A 239 1.15 -8.33 -5.46
CA ASN A 239 2.14 -7.42 -4.91
C ASN A 239 1.45 -6.37 -4.04
N GLN A 240 2.10 -5.97 -2.95
CA GLN A 240 1.81 -4.71 -2.28
C GLN A 240 2.03 -3.57 -3.29
N THR A 241 1.08 -2.65 -3.41
CA THR A 241 0.99 -1.64 -4.48
C THR A 241 2.17 -0.67 -4.58
N THR A 242 3.00 -0.61 -3.54
CA THR A 242 4.13 0.31 -3.36
C THR A 242 5.49 -0.40 -3.34
N MET A 243 5.54 -1.68 -3.73
CA MET A 243 6.82 -2.39 -3.93
C MET A 243 7.56 -1.88 -5.18
N LEU A 244 8.86 -2.20 -5.27
CA LEU A 244 9.68 -1.84 -6.42
C LEU A 244 9.24 -2.67 -7.65
N MET A 245 9.00 -2.01 -8.78
CA MET A 245 8.44 -2.68 -9.96
C MET A 245 9.40 -3.74 -10.51
N SER A 246 10.68 -3.38 -10.68
CA SER A 246 11.69 -4.30 -11.21
C SER A 246 11.85 -5.57 -10.36
N GLU A 247 11.88 -5.41 -9.04
CA GLU A 247 11.96 -6.54 -8.11
C GLU A 247 10.71 -7.42 -8.15
N SER A 248 9.52 -6.80 -8.26
CA SER A 248 8.25 -7.53 -8.38
C SER A 248 8.17 -8.35 -9.67
N MET A 249 8.66 -7.82 -10.79
CA MET A 249 8.76 -8.53 -12.07
C MET A 249 9.73 -9.71 -11.97
N GLU A 250 10.91 -9.50 -11.40
CA GLU A 250 11.91 -10.57 -11.20
C GLU A 250 11.36 -11.70 -10.31
N ILE A 251 10.64 -11.38 -9.23
CA ILE A 251 9.97 -12.38 -8.38
C ILE A 251 8.90 -13.14 -9.18
N GLY A 252 8.13 -12.45 -10.01
CA GLY A 252 7.15 -13.08 -10.90
C GLY A 252 7.78 -14.08 -11.87
N ASP A 253 8.92 -13.73 -12.46
CA ASP A 253 9.66 -14.60 -13.38
C ASP A 253 10.29 -15.80 -12.65
N LEU A 254 10.84 -15.59 -11.44
CA LEU A 254 11.35 -16.67 -10.60
C LEU A 254 10.26 -17.68 -10.25
N MET A 255 9.10 -17.21 -9.80
CA MET A 255 7.95 -18.05 -9.43
C MET A 255 7.41 -18.80 -10.64
N ARG A 256 7.23 -18.11 -11.78
CA ARG A 256 6.83 -18.74 -13.04
C ARG A 256 7.80 -19.87 -13.40
N SER A 257 9.11 -19.60 -13.37
CA SER A 257 10.14 -20.57 -13.74
C SER A 257 10.12 -21.79 -12.83
N ALA A 258 10.01 -21.60 -11.51
CA ALA A 258 9.91 -22.71 -10.55
C ALA A 258 8.69 -23.61 -10.82
N MET A 259 7.54 -23.02 -11.16
CA MET A 259 6.34 -23.78 -11.51
C MET A 259 6.51 -24.57 -12.81
N VAL A 260 7.16 -23.99 -13.83
CA VAL A 260 7.48 -24.68 -15.10
C VAL A 260 8.46 -25.82 -14.87
N GLU A 261 9.53 -25.61 -14.11
CA GLU A 261 10.53 -26.63 -13.80
C GLU A 261 9.91 -27.81 -13.03
N ARG A 262 8.97 -27.53 -12.12
CA ARG A 262 8.33 -28.56 -11.30
C ARG A 262 7.23 -29.35 -12.01
N TYR A 263 6.37 -28.65 -12.75
CA TYR A 263 5.11 -29.20 -13.28
C TYR A 263 5.04 -29.24 -14.82
N GLY A 264 6.00 -28.63 -15.51
CA GLY A 264 6.03 -28.50 -16.96
C GLY A 264 5.22 -27.31 -17.49
N GLU A 265 5.64 -26.77 -18.64
CA GLU A 265 5.00 -25.61 -19.30
C GLU A 265 3.51 -25.85 -19.59
N ALA A 266 3.14 -27.08 -19.97
CA ALA A 266 1.76 -27.43 -20.30
C ALA A 266 0.79 -27.28 -19.10
N ALA A 267 1.28 -27.41 -17.86
CA ALA A 267 0.47 -27.28 -16.65
C ALA A 267 0.45 -25.84 -16.10
N LEU A 268 1.25 -24.92 -16.65
CA LEU A 268 1.49 -23.61 -16.05
C LEU A 268 0.18 -22.80 -15.85
N ALA A 269 -0.71 -22.81 -16.85
CA ALA A 269 -1.96 -22.05 -16.81
C ALA A 269 -2.89 -22.43 -15.63
N ASP A 270 -2.83 -23.68 -15.18
CA ASP A 270 -3.64 -24.20 -14.07
C ASP A 270 -2.93 -24.10 -12.70
N ARG A 271 -1.65 -23.73 -12.72
CA ARG A 271 -0.73 -23.83 -11.58
C ARG A 271 -0.22 -22.46 -11.13
N TYR A 272 -0.08 -21.50 -12.05
CA TYR A 272 0.44 -20.17 -11.77
C TYR A 272 -0.50 -19.10 -12.34
N GLN A 273 -0.84 -18.13 -11.49
CA GLN A 273 -1.51 -16.90 -11.91
C GLN A 273 -0.74 -15.70 -11.38
N ALA A 274 -0.63 -14.65 -12.17
CA ALA A 274 -0.06 -13.40 -11.71
C ALA A 274 -0.82 -12.25 -12.35
N PHE A 275 -1.19 -11.28 -11.52
CA PHE A 275 -1.78 -10.03 -11.96
C PHE A 275 -0.89 -8.90 -11.50
N ASP A 276 -0.62 -7.95 -12.42
CA ASP A 276 0.05 -6.73 -12.01
C ASP A 276 -0.84 -5.97 -11.02
N THR A 277 -0.23 -5.68 -9.89
CA THR A 277 -0.86 -5.18 -8.67
C THR A 277 -0.06 -4.02 -8.08
N ILE A 278 1.09 -3.67 -8.68
CA ILE A 278 1.73 -2.38 -8.44
C ILE A 278 0.81 -1.30 -8.98
N CYS A 279 0.61 -0.21 -8.21
CA CYS A 279 -0.25 0.86 -8.70
C CYS A 279 0.51 1.73 -9.71
N SER A 280 -0.21 2.24 -10.71
CA SER A 280 0.37 3.11 -11.74
C SER A 280 1.12 4.29 -11.12
N ALA A 281 0.55 4.89 -10.08
CA ALA A 281 1.15 6.02 -9.37
C ALA A 281 2.55 5.71 -8.79
N THR A 282 2.78 4.48 -8.32
CA THR A 282 4.10 4.01 -7.88
C THR A 282 5.04 3.91 -9.09
N GLN A 283 4.58 3.29 -10.17
CA GLN A 283 5.36 3.13 -11.40
C GLN A 283 5.73 4.48 -12.04
N ASP A 284 4.76 5.36 -12.24
CA ASP A 284 4.93 6.70 -12.83
C ASP A 284 6.00 7.51 -12.09
N ARG A 285 6.03 7.44 -10.75
CA ARG A 285 7.04 8.11 -9.92
C ARG A 285 8.42 7.47 -10.05
N GLN A 286 8.49 6.15 -10.09
CA GLN A 286 9.75 5.42 -10.31
C GLN A 286 10.34 5.76 -11.69
N ASP A 287 9.51 5.73 -12.73
CA ASP A 287 9.89 6.07 -14.11
C ASP A 287 10.33 7.53 -14.24
N ALA A 288 9.61 8.46 -13.60
CA ALA A 288 9.97 9.88 -13.61
C ALA A 288 11.31 10.15 -12.93
N VAL A 289 11.62 9.48 -11.81
CA VAL A 289 12.92 9.58 -11.14
C VAL A 289 14.03 8.99 -11.99
N VAL A 290 13.82 7.83 -12.61
CA VAL A 290 14.80 7.21 -13.51
C VAL A 290 15.09 8.11 -14.71
N ALA A 291 14.05 8.69 -15.33
CA ALA A 291 14.20 9.63 -16.43
C ALA A 291 14.98 10.88 -16.00
N LEU A 292 14.64 11.48 -14.86
CA LEU A 292 15.36 12.65 -14.33
C LEU A 292 16.85 12.36 -14.14
N LEU A 293 17.20 11.24 -13.52
CA LEU A 293 18.58 10.86 -13.23
C LEU A 293 19.39 10.53 -14.49
N ARG A 294 18.74 10.03 -15.53
CA ARG A 294 19.35 9.69 -16.83
C ARG A 294 19.55 10.94 -17.69
N ASP A 295 18.53 11.79 -17.77
CA ASP A 295 18.45 12.85 -18.78
C ASP A 295 18.98 14.20 -18.26
N THR A 296 19.15 14.35 -16.95
CA THR A 296 19.58 15.60 -16.32
C THR A 296 20.84 15.38 -15.46
N PRO A 297 21.85 16.27 -15.56
CA PRO A 297 22.99 16.24 -14.66
C PRO A 297 22.57 16.76 -13.27
N VAL A 298 22.16 15.83 -12.40
CA VAL A 298 21.78 16.14 -11.02
C VAL A 298 22.94 15.85 -10.07
N ASP A 299 23.33 16.84 -9.28
CA ASP A 299 24.42 16.70 -8.30
C ASP A 299 23.96 16.03 -7.00
N LEU A 300 22.69 16.20 -6.63
CA LEU A 300 22.10 15.76 -5.37
C LEU A 300 20.59 15.56 -5.49
N MET A 301 20.07 14.51 -4.88
CA MET A 301 18.64 14.20 -4.82
C MET A 301 18.07 14.48 -3.43
N ILE A 302 16.89 15.09 -3.39
CA ILE A 302 16.07 15.25 -2.17
C ILE A 302 14.75 14.53 -2.41
N VAL A 303 14.46 13.53 -1.59
CA VAL A 303 13.21 12.76 -1.63
C VAL A 303 12.40 13.08 -0.38
N ILE A 304 11.25 13.72 -0.58
CA ILE A 304 10.42 14.26 0.51
C ILE A 304 9.29 13.29 0.83
N GLY A 305 9.15 12.91 2.10
CA GLY A 305 7.99 12.15 2.61
C GLY A 305 8.29 11.40 3.91
N GLY A 306 7.25 10.89 4.55
CA GLY A 306 7.38 10.17 5.83
C GLY A 306 8.31 8.96 5.74
N TYR A 307 9.09 8.70 6.80
CA TYR A 307 10.04 7.58 6.84
C TYR A 307 9.37 6.20 6.80
N ASN A 308 8.10 6.11 7.16
CA ASN A 308 7.28 4.90 7.08
C ASN A 308 6.64 4.68 5.69
N SER A 309 6.76 5.63 4.75
CA SER A 309 6.21 5.49 3.39
C SER A 309 7.03 4.51 2.55
N SER A 310 6.43 3.38 2.18
CA SER A 310 7.06 2.37 1.34
C SER A 310 7.49 2.92 -0.03
N ASN A 311 6.61 3.71 -0.68
CA ASN A 311 6.92 4.33 -1.97
C ASN A 311 8.08 5.34 -1.84
N THR A 312 8.04 6.22 -0.83
CA THR A 312 9.09 7.24 -0.63
C THR A 312 10.44 6.60 -0.36
N ALA A 313 10.49 5.56 0.49
CA ALA A 313 11.72 4.82 0.78
C ALA A 313 12.28 4.12 -0.48
N ASN A 314 11.41 3.59 -1.35
CA ASN A 314 11.82 3.00 -2.62
C ASN A 314 12.42 4.06 -3.58
N LEU A 315 11.79 5.22 -3.72
CA LEU A 315 12.33 6.32 -4.54
C LEU A 315 13.70 6.79 -4.02
N ALA A 316 13.85 6.94 -2.69
CA ALA A 316 15.13 7.30 -2.08
C ALA A 316 16.21 6.24 -2.35
N ARG A 317 15.88 4.94 -2.20
CA ARG A 317 16.79 3.84 -2.52
C ARG A 317 17.22 3.85 -3.99
N MET A 318 16.30 4.11 -4.91
CA MET A 318 16.60 4.20 -6.34
C MET A 318 17.53 5.38 -6.66
N CYS A 319 17.28 6.55 -6.07
CA CYS A 319 18.15 7.71 -6.22
C CYS A 319 19.56 7.43 -5.67
N ALA A 320 19.62 6.86 -4.45
CA ALA A 320 20.87 6.58 -3.74
C ALA A 320 21.79 5.59 -4.47
N ALA A 321 21.24 4.77 -5.37
CA ALA A 321 22.03 3.86 -6.19
C ALA A 321 22.95 4.57 -7.19
N SER A 322 22.68 5.85 -7.52
CA SER A 322 23.45 6.59 -8.52
C SER A 322 23.86 8.01 -8.10
N ARG A 323 23.18 8.63 -7.12
CA ARG A 323 23.45 10.00 -6.67
C ARG A 323 23.39 10.13 -5.15
N PRO A 324 24.16 11.07 -4.56
CA PRO A 324 23.94 11.49 -3.17
C PRO A 324 22.46 11.84 -2.95
N THR A 325 21.83 11.20 -1.97
CA THR A 325 20.38 11.28 -1.76
C THR A 325 20.06 11.54 -0.30
N PHE A 326 19.19 12.52 -0.05
CA PHE A 326 18.62 12.81 1.26
C PHE A 326 17.12 12.47 1.25
N HIS A 327 16.71 11.53 2.11
CA HIS A 327 15.30 11.29 2.43
C HIS A 327 14.95 12.14 3.64
N ILE A 328 14.08 13.13 3.46
CA ILE A 328 13.65 14.04 4.52
C ILE A 328 12.13 14.00 4.69
N ALA A 329 11.66 14.12 5.93
CA ALA A 329 10.24 14.28 6.23
C ALA A 329 9.80 15.75 6.20
N ASP A 330 10.70 16.66 6.58
CA ASP A 330 10.49 18.10 6.75
C ASP A 330 11.77 18.92 6.39
N PRO A 331 11.64 20.24 6.14
CA PRO A 331 12.73 21.13 5.70
C PRO A 331 13.86 21.39 6.71
#